data_AF-A0AAD5VX67-F1
#
_entry.id   AF-A0AAD5VX67-F1
#
_cell.length_a   1.000
_cell.length_b   1.000
_cell.length_c   1.000
_cell.angle_alpha   90.00
_cell.angle_beta   90.00
_cell.angle_gamma   90.00
#
_symmetry.space_group_name_H-M   'P 1'
#
loop_
_entity.id
_entity.type
_entity.pdbx_description
1 polymer ?
#
loop_
_entity_poly.entity_id
_entity_poly.type
_entity_poly.pdbx_seq_one_letter_code
_entity_poly.pdbx_strand_id
1 'polypeptide(L)'
;MAAQILKVLKEAKNLFAICEELDSENFEELGRFRVIKGQVVEWLSQWGGVANWPEWLEMSYNEAKKYYRVDDWFEQVWDQADKGRCLETRLFEMYGTLPKEHYKVKELYRRAMELVHLLAKATALIEIRVPLIPDKFAIQTIQASQARNSSHLDDDSGLDEF
;
A
#
# COMPACT_ATOMS: atom_id res chain seq x y z
N MET A 1 19.65 -11.28 -12.07
CA MET A 1 18.18 -11.11 -12.02
C MET A 1 17.44 -12.39 -11.62
N ALA A 2 17.69 -13.55 -12.26
CA ALA A 2 17.01 -14.82 -11.94
C ALA A 2 17.14 -15.30 -10.47
N ALA A 3 18.27 -15.06 -9.80
CA ALA A 3 18.48 -15.46 -8.41
C ALA A 3 17.63 -14.65 -7.39
N GLN A 4 17.35 -13.38 -7.70
CA GLN A 4 16.52 -12.52 -6.83
C GLN A 4 15.05 -12.92 -6.91
N ILE A 5 14.58 -13.24 -8.12
CA ILE A 5 13.22 -13.73 -8.40
C ILE A 5 12.97 -15.07 -7.71
N LEU A 6 13.95 -15.99 -7.75
CA LEU A 6 13.87 -17.27 -7.04
C LEU A 6 13.81 -17.11 -5.52
N LYS A 7 14.49 -16.12 -4.94
CA LYS A 7 14.43 -15.81 -3.50
C LYS A 7 13.06 -15.27 -3.09
N VAL A 8 12.52 -14.32 -3.86
CA VAL A 8 11.19 -13.75 -3.64
C VAL A 8 10.09 -14.79 -3.80
N LEU A 9 10.18 -15.65 -4.81
CA LEU A 9 9.23 -16.75 -5.01
C LEU A 9 9.33 -17.80 -3.89
N LYS A 10 10.52 -18.01 -3.31
CA LYS A 10 10.70 -18.85 -2.11
C LYS A 10 10.09 -18.22 -0.87
N GLU A 11 10.24 -16.91 -0.68
CA GLU A 11 9.65 -16.17 0.44
C GLU A 11 8.11 -16.15 0.33
N ALA A 12 7.55 -15.94 -0.87
CA ALA A 12 6.12 -15.99 -1.11
C ALA A 12 5.53 -17.41 -0.99
N LYS A 13 6.24 -18.44 -1.50
CA LYS A 13 5.84 -19.85 -1.30
C LYS A 13 5.94 -20.28 0.16
N ASN A 14 6.92 -19.79 0.91
CA ASN A 14 6.98 -20.02 2.36
C ASN A 14 5.81 -19.35 3.06
N LEU A 15 5.46 -18.11 2.72
CA LEU A 15 4.27 -17.44 3.26
C LEU A 15 2.99 -18.23 2.98
N PHE A 16 2.81 -18.78 1.78
CA PHE A 16 1.66 -19.64 1.44
C PHE A 16 1.69 -21.01 2.12
N ALA A 17 2.84 -21.68 2.21
CA ALA A 17 2.98 -22.98 2.90
C ALA A 17 2.76 -22.86 4.42
N ILE A 18 3.26 -21.79 5.02
CA ILE A 18 3.02 -21.43 6.43
C ILE A 18 1.52 -21.13 6.66
N CYS A 19 0.78 -20.75 5.61
CA CYS A 19 -0.67 -20.56 5.68
C CYS A 19 -1.45 -21.86 5.72
N GLU A 20 -1.06 -22.88 4.96
CA GLU A 20 -1.76 -24.18 4.94
C GLU A 20 -1.55 -24.99 6.22
N GLU A 21 -0.36 -24.94 6.84
CA GLU A 21 -0.10 -25.66 8.10
C GLU A 21 -0.94 -25.19 9.30
N LEU A 22 -1.51 -23.99 9.25
CA LEU A 22 -2.37 -23.45 10.33
C LEU A 22 -3.83 -23.84 10.22
N ASP A 23 -4.29 -24.24 9.04
CA ASP A 23 -5.69 -24.63 8.86
C ASP A 23 -5.94 -26.08 9.28
N SER A 24 -4.89 -26.88 9.48
CA SER A 24 -4.96 -28.25 9.98
C SER A 24 -5.09 -28.37 11.51
N GLU A 25 -4.61 -27.37 12.26
CA GLU A 25 -4.78 -27.31 13.72
C GLU A 25 -5.89 -26.30 14.05
N ASN A 26 -7.04 -26.81 14.48
CA ASN A 26 -8.25 -26.03 14.72
C ASN A 26 -8.09 -25.10 15.94
N PHE A 27 -7.46 -23.94 15.74
CA PHE A 27 -7.27 -22.92 16.77
C PHE A 27 -8.48 -21.98 16.83
N GLU A 28 -9.57 -22.39 17.49
CA GLU A 28 -10.72 -21.49 17.77
C GLU A 28 -10.30 -20.20 18.48
N GLU A 29 -9.28 -20.26 19.36
CA GLU A 29 -8.73 -19.12 20.10
C GLU A 29 -7.96 -18.13 19.21
N LEU A 30 -7.62 -18.50 17.97
CA LEU A 30 -6.91 -17.64 17.00
C LEU A 30 -7.83 -16.99 15.97
N GLY A 31 -9.16 -17.06 16.14
CA GLY A 31 -10.12 -16.55 15.17
C GLY A 31 -9.86 -15.10 14.73
N ARG A 32 -9.48 -14.22 15.67
CA ARG A 32 -9.14 -12.81 15.35
C ARG A 32 -7.89 -12.69 14.48
N PHE A 33 -6.83 -13.43 14.83
CA PHE A 33 -5.61 -13.45 14.02
C PHE A 33 -5.86 -14.00 12.63
N ARG A 34 -6.64 -15.08 12.49
CA ARG A 34 -6.99 -15.66 11.18
C ARG A 34 -7.73 -14.65 10.31
N VAL A 35 -8.68 -13.90 10.87
CA VAL A 35 -9.40 -12.84 10.15
C VAL A 35 -8.45 -11.75 9.68
N ILE A 36 -7.61 -11.20 10.58
CA ILE A 36 -6.68 -10.12 10.22
C ILE A 36 -5.67 -10.62 9.17
N LYS A 37 -5.13 -11.83 9.35
CA LYS A 37 -4.25 -12.48 8.38
C LYS A 37 -4.91 -12.58 7.00
N GLY A 38 -6.17 -13.02 6.93
CA GLY A 38 -6.92 -13.07 5.66
C GLY A 38 -6.99 -11.69 4.99
N GLN A 39 -7.27 -10.65 5.77
CA GLN A 39 -7.31 -9.27 5.27
C GLN A 39 -5.93 -8.78 4.79
N VAL A 40 -4.84 -9.17 5.46
CA VAL A 40 -3.48 -8.86 5.00
C VAL A 40 -3.16 -9.55 3.68
N VAL A 41 -3.53 -10.83 3.54
CA VAL A 41 -3.33 -11.58 2.29
C VAL A 41 -4.13 -10.97 1.15
N GLU A 42 -5.40 -10.62 1.39
CA GLU A 42 -6.24 -9.93 0.42
C GLU A 42 -5.64 -8.56 0.02
N TRP A 43 -5.21 -7.77 1.00
CA TRP A 43 -4.57 -6.48 0.77
C TRP A 43 -3.31 -6.60 -0.09
N LEU A 44 -2.45 -7.58 0.18
CA LEU A 44 -1.26 -7.86 -0.63
C LEU A 44 -1.61 -8.35 -2.04
N SER A 45 -2.70 -9.10 -2.20
CA SER A 45 -3.03 -9.74 -3.48
C SER A 45 -3.27 -8.74 -4.61
N GLN A 46 -3.72 -7.52 -4.31
CA GLN A 46 -4.10 -6.53 -5.31
C GLN A 46 -2.95 -6.16 -6.26
N TRP A 47 -1.73 -6.06 -5.76
CA TRP A 47 -0.54 -5.67 -6.54
C TRP A 47 0.50 -6.80 -6.61
N GLY A 48 0.11 -8.00 -6.20
CA GLY A 48 1.02 -9.14 -5.99
C GLY A 48 1.94 -8.96 -4.78
N GLY A 49 2.97 -9.80 -4.68
CA GLY A 49 3.91 -9.72 -3.57
C GLY A 49 4.66 -8.38 -3.51
N VAL A 50 4.97 -7.90 -2.29
CA VAL A 50 5.63 -6.59 -2.02
C VAL A 50 6.88 -6.34 -2.86
N ALA A 51 7.60 -7.39 -3.24
CA ALA A 51 8.78 -7.30 -4.10
C ALA A 51 8.48 -6.75 -5.51
N ASN A 52 7.26 -6.94 -6.01
CA ASN A 52 6.82 -6.51 -7.34
C ASN A 52 6.23 -5.09 -7.32
N TRP A 53 5.96 -4.54 -6.13
CA TRP A 53 5.29 -3.25 -6.00
C TRP A 53 6.03 -2.07 -6.66
N PRO A 54 7.38 -1.99 -6.66
CA PRO A 54 8.06 -0.90 -7.37
C PRO A 54 7.74 -0.87 -8.86
N GLU A 55 7.77 -2.04 -9.51
CA GLU A 55 7.48 -2.19 -10.94
C GLU A 55 6.00 -1.93 -11.22
N TRP A 56 5.11 -2.47 -10.39
CA TRP A 56 3.67 -2.24 -10.49
C TRP A 56 3.32 -0.74 -10.35
N LEU A 57 3.92 -0.03 -9.38
CA LEU A 57 3.70 1.39 -9.18
C LEU A 57 4.13 2.21 -10.40
N GLU A 58 5.30 1.90 -10.98
CA GLU A 58 5.78 2.59 -12.18
C GLU A 58 4.90 2.32 -13.40
N MET A 59 4.51 1.06 -13.63
CA MET A 59 3.64 0.68 -14.74
C MET A 59 2.25 1.31 -14.63
N SER A 60 1.60 1.18 -13.47
CA SER A 60 0.26 1.72 -13.22
C SER A 60 0.24 3.25 -13.26
N TYR A 61 1.31 3.90 -12.80
CA TYR A 61 1.48 5.34 -12.93
C TYR A 61 1.53 5.79 -14.40
N ASN A 62 2.37 5.13 -15.22
CA ASN A 62 2.49 5.45 -16.64
C ASN A 62 1.16 5.22 -17.39
N GLU A 63 0.40 4.20 -16.99
CA GLU A 63 -0.94 3.96 -17.49
C GLU A 63 -1.93 5.08 -17.10
N ALA A 64 -1.94 5.46 -15.82
CA ALA A 64 -2.77 6.58 -15.33
C ALA A 64 -2.43 7.89 -16.06
N LYS A 65 -1.14 8.14 -16.30
CA LYS A 65 -0.66 9.29 -17.10
C LYS A 65 -1.18 9.25 -18.53
N LYS A 66 -1.12 8.09 -19.19
CA LYS A 66 -1.64 7.89 -20.56
C LYS A 66 -3.14 8.20 -20.67
N TYR A 67 -3.92 7.92 -19.61
CA TYR A 67 -5.36 8.13 -19.58
C TYR A 67 -5.81 9.39 -18.82
N TYR A 68 -4.88 10.27 -18.43
CA TYR A 68 -5.17 11.51 -17.68
C TYR A 68 -5.91 11.29 -16.35
N ARG A 69 -5.57 10.21 -15.63
CA ARG A 69 -6.18 9.82 -14.31
C ARG A 69 -5.14 9.74 -13.20
N VAL A 70 -4.13 10.61 -13.25
CA VAL A 70 -3.01 10.59 -12.29
C VAL A 70 -3.48 10.91 -10.87
N ASP A 71 -4.41 11.85 -10.71
CA ASP A 71 -4.93 12.21 -9.39
C ASP A 71 -5.71 11.06 -8.76
N ASP A 72 -6.64 10.43 -9.52
CA ASP A 72 -7.36 9.22 -9.09
C ASP A 72 -6.39 8.09 -8.70
N TRP A 73 -5.30 7.93 -9.45
CA TRP A 73 -4.28 6.93 -9.16
C TRP A 73 -3.56 7.23 -7.84
N PHE A 74 -3.20 8.49 -7.59
CA PHE A 74 -2.59 8.88 -6.31
C PHE A 74 -3.53 8.60 -5.14
N GLU A 75 -4.81 8.95 -5.25
CA GLU A 75 -5.80 8.68 -4.21
C GLU A 75 -5.91 7.19 -3.91
N GLN A 76 -6.00 6.34 -4.95
CA GLN A 76 -6.06 4.89 -4.78
C GLN A 76 -4.82 4.31 -4.10
N VAL A 77 -3.63 4.79 -4.49
CA VAL A 77 -2.37 4.32 -3.91
C VAL A 77 -2.23 4.75 -2.46
N TRP A 78 -2.66 5.96 -2.11
CA TRP A 78 -2.67 6.44 -0.72
C TRP A 78 -3.70 5.71 0.14
N ASP A 79 -4.91 5.46 -0.39
CA ASP A 79 -5.93 4.64 0.28
C ASP A 79 -5.40 3.22 0.57
N GLN A 80 -4.62 2.65 -0.35
CA GLN A 80 -3.98 1.36 -0.11
C GLN A 80 -2.94 1.42 1.03
N ALA A 81 -2.15 2.51 1.13
CA ALA A 81 -1.24 2.70 2.25
C ALA A 81 -1.99 2.90 3.59
N ASP A 82 -3.10 3.65 3.59
CA ASP A 82 -3.96 3.83 4.76
C ASP A 82 -4.53 2.49 5.25
N LYS A 83 -5.03 1.65 4.34
CA LYS A 83 -5.47 0.29 4.66
C LYS A 83 -4.34 -0.53 5.28
N GLY A 84 -3.11 -0.41 4.76
CA GLY A 84 -1.92 -1.06 5.32
C GLY A 84 -1.66 -0.65 6.77
N ARG A 85 -1.66 0.66 7.06
CA ARG A 85 -1.50 1.20 8.42
C ARG A 85 -2.61 0.77 9.37
N CYS A 86 -3.85 0.73 8.89
CA CYS A 86 -5.00 0.24 9.66
C CYS A 86 -4.85 -1.25 10.01
N LEU A 87 -4.39 -2.09 9.08
CA LEU A 87 -4.15 -3.51 9.34
C LEU A 87 -2.99 -3.71 10.33
N GLU A 88 -1.94 -2.90 10.23
CA GLU A 88 -0.80 -2.93 11.16
C GLU A 88 -1.25 -2.60 12.58
N THR A 89 -2.03 -1.52 12.74
CA THR A 89 -2.61 -1.12 14.03
C THR A 89 -3.47 -2.25 14.60
N ARG A 90 -4.32 -2.88 13.78
CA ARG A 90 -5.18 -3.98 14.23
C ARG A 90 -4.40 -5.24 14.63
N LEU A 91 -3.23 -5.49 14.05
CA LEU A 91 -2.33 -6.56 14.49
C LEU A 91 -1.71 -6.26 15.86
N PHE A 92 -1.31 -5.01 16.10
CA PHE A 92 -0.82 -4.56 17.41
C PHE A 92 -1.91 -4.60 18.49
N GLU A 93 -3.13 -4.21 18.13
CA GLU A 93 -4.31 -4.21 19.01
C GLU A 93 -4.98 -5.58 19.14
N MET A 94 -4.31 -6.68 18.78
CA MET A 94 -4.83 -8.02 19.05
C MET A 94 -4.84 -8.34 20.55
N TYR A 95 -5.73 -7.66 21.27
CA TYR A 95 -6.14 -7.92 22.62
C TYR A 95 -7.16 -9.06 22.61
N GLY A 96 -7.10 -9.96 23.59
CA GLY A 96 -8.01 -11.09 23.68
C GLY A 96 -7.47 -12.19 24.59
N THR A 97 -8.16 -13.32 24.60
CA THR A 97 -7.72 -14.52 25.32
C THR A 97 -6.54 -15.13 24.59
N LEU A 98 -5.36 -15.10 25.21
CA LEU A 98 -4.19 -15.80 24.71
C LEU A 98 -4.41 -17.32 24.82
N PRO A 99 -3.84 -18.11 23.89
CA PRO A 99 -3.80 -19.55 24.04
C PRO A 99 -3.22 -19.95 25.40
N LYS A 100 -3.79 -20.99 26.03
CA LYS A 100 -3.34 -21.46 27.35
C LYS A 100 -1.91 -21.98 27.30
N GLU A 101 -1.51 -22.58 26.17
CA GLU A 101 -0.19 -23.15 26.00
C GLU A 101 0.85 -22.09 25.59
N HIS A 102 1.89 -21.96 26.41
CA HIS A 102 2.93 -20.94 26.23
C HIS A 102 3.63 -20.98 24.85
N TYR A 103 3.82 -22.17 24.27
CA TYR A 103 4.45 -22.28 22.95
C TYR A 103 3.57 -21.70 21.84
N LYS A 104 2.24 -21.79 21.95
CA LYS A 104 1.29 -21.19 20.99
C LYS A 104 1.29 -19.68 21.06
N VAL A 105 1.45 -19.10 22.26
CA VAL A 105 1.60 -17.64 22.43
C VAL A 105 2.85 -17.14 21.71
N LYS A 106 3.99 -17.84 21.87
CA LYS A 106 5.23 -17.50 21.17
C LYS A 106 5.07 -17.56 19.65
N GLU A 107 4.42 -18.61 19.16
CA GLU A 107 4.21 -18.81 17.74
C GLU A 107 3.24 -17.76 17.14
N LEU A 108 2.16 -17.44 17.85
CA LEU A 108 1.25 -16.35 17.48
C LEU A 108 2.01 -15.02 17.39
N TYR A 109 2.82 -14.70 18.41
CA TYR A 109 3.61 -13.47 18.42
C TYR A 109 4.60 -13.42 17.26
N ARG A 110 5.34 -14.51 17.01
CA ARG A 110 6.28 -14.62 15.88
C ARG A 110 5.57 -14.32 14.55
N ARG A 111 4.42 -14.96 14.30
CA ARG A 111 3.66 -14.78 13.05
C ARG A 111 3.03 -13.40 12.93
N ALA A 112 2.53 -12.84 14.02
CA ALA A 112 2.01 -11.47 14.05
C ALA A 112 3.11 -10.46 13.68
N MET A 113 4.30 -10.61 14.26
CA MET A 113 5.46 -9.78 13.94
C MET A 113 5.91 -9.90 12.48
N GLU A 114 5.81 -11.09 11.88
CA GLU A 114 6.08 -11.29 10.46
C GLU A 114 5.10 -10.50 9.56
N LEU A 115 3.81 -10.51 9.90
CA LEU A 115 2.81 -9.72 9.17
C LEU A 115 3.02 -8.22 9.38
N VAL A 116 3.32 -7.78 10.60
CA VAL A 116 3.65 -6.37 10.89
C VAL A 116 4.84 -5.91 10.06
N HIS A 117 5.93 -6.68 10.03
CA HIS A 117 7.11 -6.34 9.24
C HIS A 117 6.78 -6.23 7.74
N LEU A 118 5.93 -7.13 7.24
CA LEU A 118 5.50 -7.13 5.85
C LEU A 118 4.66 -5.90 5.50
N LEU A 119 3.69 -5.54 6.35
CA LEU A 119 2.86 -4.35 6.20
C LEU A 119 3.68 -3.07 6.27
N ALA A 120 4.59 -2.95 7.25
CA ALA A 120 5.46 -1.80 7.42
C ALA A 120 6.37 -1.61 6.19
N LYS A 121 6.98 -2.69 5.70
CA LYS A 121 7.81 -2.66 4.49
C LYS A 121 7.04 -2.20 3.26
N ALA A 122 5.83 -2.73 3.08
CA ALA A 122 4.97 -2.43 1.94
C ALA A 122 4.45 -0.98 1.97
N THR A 123 4.01 -0.52 3.13
CA THR A 123 3.55 0.85 3.34
C THR A 123 4.69 1.85 3.14
N ALA A 124 5.87 1.60 3.72
CA ALA A 124 7.04 2.45 3.54
C ALA A 124 7.47 2.55 2.08
N LEU A 125 7.31 1.47 1.31
CA LEU A 125 7.60 1.48 -0.13
C LEU A 125 6.71 2.49 -0.86
N ILE A 126 5.40 2.49 -0.57
CA ILE A 126 4.47 3.48 -1.13
C ILE A 126 4.89 4.89 -0.70
N GLU A 127 5.06 5.11 0.60
CA GLU A 127 5.36 6.42 1.20
C GLU A 127 6.65 7.05 0.65
N ILE A 128 7.66 6.23 0.35
CA ILE A 128 8.93 6.71 -0.20
C ILE A 128 8.82 6.89 -1.72
N ARG A 129 8.22 5.96 -2.45
CA ARG A 129 8.26 5.95 -3.92
C ARG A 129 7.29 6.94 -4.55
N VAL A 130 6.08 7.03 -4.02
CA VAL A 130 5.00 7.84 -4.60
C VAL A 130 5.36 9.33 -4.66
N PRO A 131 5.98 9.95 -3.62
CA PRO A 131 6.41 11.35 -3.69
C PRO A 131 7.57 11.62 -4.66
N LEU A 132 8.36 10.59 -5.00
CA LEU A 132 9.48 10.73 -5.94
C LEU A 132 9.06 10.73 -7.41
N ILE A 133 7.77 10.52 -7.69
CA ILE A 133 7.25 10.54 -9.05
C ILE A 133 7.18 12.00 -9.54
N PRO A 134 7.96 12.38 -10.58
CA PRO A 134 8.27 13.79 -10.90
C PRO A 134 7.07 14.70 -11.22
N ASP A 135 5.95 14.14 -11.70
CA ASP A 135 4.87 14.97 -12.25
C ASP A 135 3.96 15.61 -11.20
N LYS A 136 3.98 15.17 -9.93
CA LYS A 136 3.09 15.76 -8.91
C LYS A 136 3.40 17.25 -8.66
N PHE A 137 4.67 17.63 -8.81
CA PHE A 137 5.11 19.02 -8.72
C PHE A 137 5.00 19.76 -10.06
N ALA A 138 5.18 19.07 -11.19
CA ALA A 138 5.09 19.68 -12.52
C ALA A 138 3.65 20.10 -12.85
N ILE A 139 2.65 19.28 -12.53
CA ILE A 139 1.22 19.56 -12.83
C ILE A 139 0.72 20.74 -12.01
N GLN A 140 1.05 20.81 -10.70
CA GLN A 140 0.70 21.98 -9.86
C GLN A 140 1.37 23.26 -10.36
N THR A 141 2.60 23.19 -10.86
CA THR A 141 3.32 24.36 -11.40
C THR A 141 2.71 24.83 -12.73
N ILE A 142 2.23 23.91 -13.56
CA ILE A 142 1.55 24.25 -14.83
C ILE A 142 0.16 24.84 -14.56
N GLN A 143 -0.62 24.28 -13.64
CA GLN A 143 -1.93 24.84 -13.26
C GLN A 143 -1.79 26.20 -12.57
N ALA A 144 -0.80 26.39 -11.69
CA ALA A 144 -0.52 27.66 -11.05
C ALA A 144 -0.03 28.74 -12.05
N SER A 145 0.70 28.35 -13.10
CA SER A 145 1.12 29.27 -14.16
C SER A 145 -0.01 29.61 -15.14
N GLN A 146 -0.91 28.67 -15.43
CA GLN A 146 -2.13 28.93 -16.21
C GLN A 146 -3.12 29.84 -15.48
N ALA A 147 -3.34 29.65 -14.18
CA ALA A 147 -4.22 30.52 -13.37
C ALA A 147 -3.73 31.98 -13.31
N ARG A 148 -2.41 32.20 -13.26
CA ARG A 148 -1.81 33.55 -13.30
C ARG A 148 -1.96 34.24 -14.66
N ASN A 149 -1.94 33.48 -15.76
CA ASN A 149 -2.06 34.04 -17.10
C ASN A 149 -3.53 34.34 -17.45
N SER A 150 -4.50 33.57 -16.93
CA SER A 150 -5.93 33.85 -17.12
C SER A 150 -6.43 35.04 -16.30
N SER A 151 -5.83 35.32 -15.14
CA SER A 151 -6.22 36.48 -14.32
C SER A 151 -5.69 37.83 -14.82
N HIS A 152 -4.95 37.86 -15.94
CA HIS A 152 -4.34 39.07 -16.49
C HIS A 152 -5.04 39.58 -17.76
N LEU A 153 -6.10 38.90 -18.21
CA LEU A 153 -6.81 39.24 -19.45
C LEU A 153 -8.19 39.90 -19.24
N ASP A 154 -8.61 40.13 -17.99
CA ASP A 154 -9.94 40.68 -17.69
C ASP A 154 -9.95 42.18 -17.30
N ASP A 155 -8.79 42.87 -17.34
CA ASP A 155 -8.63 44.22 -16.77
C ASP A 155 -8.40 45.35 -17.82
N ASP A 156 -8.73 45.13 -19.10
CA ASP A 156 -8.50 46.13 -20.17
C ASP A 156 -9.75 46.43 -21.01
N SER A 157 -10.89 46.73 -20.34
CA SER A 157 -12.12 47.19 -20.99
C SER A 157 -12.68 48.49 -20.39
N GLY A 158 -11.79 49.36 -19.91
CA GLY A 158 -12.16 50.69 -19.44
C GLY A 158 -11.38 51.75 -20.19
N LEU A 159 -12.08 52.44 -21.11
CA LEU A 159 -11.89 53.82 -21.59
C LEU A 159 -11.77 53.90 -23.11
N ASP A 160 -12.88 54.26 -23.76
CA ASP A 160 -12.92 55.27 -24.82
C ASP A 160 -14.39 55.70 -25.05
N GLU A 161 -14.85 56.62 -24.20
CA GLU A 161 -15.95 57.54 -24.54
C GLU A 161 -15.39 58.97 -24.40
N PHE A 162 -14.89 59.52 -25.51
CA PHE A 162 -14.85 60.97 -25.78
C PHE A 162 -14.88 61.23 -27.29
#